data_AF-A0A1V4GWF4-F1
#
_entry.id   AF-A0A1V4GWF4-F1
#
_cell.length_a   1.000
_cell.length_b   1.000
_cell.length_c   1.000
_cell.angle_alpha   90.00
_cell.angle_beta   90.00
_cell.angle_gamma   90.00
#
_symmetry.space_group_name_H-M   'P 1'
#
loop_
_entity.id
_entity.type
_entity.pdbx_description
1 polymer ?
#
loop_
_entity_poly.entity_id
_entity_poly.type
_entity_poly.pdbx_seq_one_letter_code
_entity_poly.pdbx_strand_id
1 'polypeptide(L)'
;MSNYTEQTYQKYIEARQRADMTYIESYDEWLTKNAELAELHAENEADTWESSEHNPVNYPDFDNLDDDTKQQRITQGNAEYWRNSEALEKQISDLEHLLLNPDELEKADLDNDSEPVEYWTTDD
;
A
#
# COMPACT_ATOMS: atom_id res chain seq x y z
N MET A 1 3.28 14.35 -13.17
CA MET A 1 4.36 13.34 -13.29
C MET A 1 5.65 13.97 -12.82
N SER A 2 6.11 13.58 -11.63
CA SER A 2 7.44 13.94 -11.13
C SER A 2 8.47 13.27 -12.03
N ASN A 3 9.28 14.05 -12.76
CA ASN A 3 10.38 13.50 -13.54
C ASN A 3 11.50 13.09 -12.59
N TYR A 4 11.44 11.85 -12.12
CA TYR A 4 12.52 11.25 -11.35
C TYR A 4 13.75 11.10 -12.26
N THR A 5 14.81 11.82 -11.95
CA THR A 5 16.06 11.81 -12.73
C THR A 5 17.14 11.03 -12.00
N GLU A 6 18.19 10.64 -12.73
CA GLU A 6 19.39 10.04 -12.15
C GLU A 6 20.03 10.96 -11.09
N GLN A 7 19.92 12.29 -11.26
CA GLN A 7 20.33 13.26 -10.24
C GLN A 7 19.48 13.17 -8.95
N THR A 8 18.18 12.95 -9.08
CA THR A 8 17.30 12.74 -7.91
C THR A 8 17.67 11.45 -7.18
N TYR A 9 18.01 10.40 -7.93
CA TYR A 9 18.47 9.13 -7.36
C TYR A 9 19.83 9.25 -6.65
N GLN A 10 20.77 10.05 -7.17
CA GLN A 10 22.02 10.34 -6.46
C GLN A 10 21.77 11.06 -5.13
N LYS A 11 20.83 12.02 -5.08
CA LYS A 11 20.43 12.68 -3.81
C LYS A 11 19.79 11.70 -2.82
N TYR A 12 19.02 10.73 -3.33
CA TYR A 12 18.47 9.63 -2.52
C TYR A 12 19.61 8.81 -1.91
N ILE A 13 20.57 8.35 -2.71
CA ILE A 13 21.77 7.63 -2.24
C ILE A 13 22.52 8.44 -1.16
N GLU A 14 22.79 9.72 -1.41
CA GLU A 14 23.47 10.60 -0.44
C GLU A 14 22.68 10.77 0.87
N ALA A 15 21.35 10.78 0.82
CA ALA A 15 20.51 10.82 2.01
C ALA A 15 20.61 9.52 2.82
N ARG A 16 20.61 8.36 2.15
CA ARG A 16 20.79 7.05 2.80
C ARG A 16 22.14 6.92 3.48
N GLN A 17 23.20 7.29 2.77
CA GLN A 17 24.56 7.25 3.30
C GLN A 17 24.73 8.13 4.54
N ARG A 18 24.05 9.29 4.61
CA ARG A 18 24.02 10.14 5.81
C ARG A 18 23.23 9.57 6.97
N ALA A 19 22.32 8.64 6.72
CA ALA A 19 21.52 7.94 7.71
C ALA A 19 22.14 6.58 8.12
N ASP A 20 23.39 6.32 7.71
CA ASP A 20 24.11 5.05 7.93
C ASP A 20 23.36 3.81 7.39
N MET A 21 22.54 4.00 6.36
CA MET A 21 21.82 2.94 5.67
C MET A 21 22.68 2.35 4.54
N THR A 22 22.84 1.04 4.51
CA THR A 22 23.81 0.36 3.64
C THR A 22 23.21 -0.25 2.40
N TYR A 23 21.93 -0.66 2.45
CA TYR A 23 21.26 -1.19 1.27
C TYR A 23 20.77 -0.04 0.39
N ILE A 24 21.05 -0.17 -0.90
CA ILE A 24 20.69 0.77 -1.95
C ILE A 24 20.15 -0.09 -3.09
N GLU A 25 18.84 -0.04 -3.29
CA GLU A 25 18.17 -0.65 -4.46
C GLU A 25 18.68 -0.05 -5.76
N SER A 26 18.47 -0.71 -6.90
CA SER A 26 18.88 -0.16 -8.20
C SER A 26 18.06 1.07 -8.61
N TYR A 27 18.58 1.87 -9.55
CA TYR A 27 17.86 3.04 -10.07
C TYR A 27 16.49 2.65 -10.67
N ASP A 28 16.42 1.54 -11.40
CA ASP A 28 15.20 1.07 -12.05
C ASP A 28 14.14 0.59 -11.04
N GLU A 29 14.57 -0.11 -9.97
CA GLU A 29 13.67 -0.51 -8.87
C GLU A 29 13.14 0.71 -8.13
N TRP A 30 14.02 1.67 -7.80
CA TRP A 30 13.64 2.91 -7.15
C TRP A 30 12.65 3.72 -8.01
N LEU A 31 12.89 3.80 -9.32
CA LEU A 31 11.97 4.44 -10.27
C LEU A 31 10.61 3.74 -10.30
N THR A 32 10.60 2.42 -10.34
CA THR A 32 9.36 1.63 -10.40
C THR A 32 8.51 1.86 -9.15
N LYS A 33 9.10 1.77 -7.95
CA LYS A 33 8.40 2.03 -6.68
C LYS A 33 7.89 3.46 -6.57
N ASN A 34 8.66 4.45 -7.04
CA ASN A 34 8.19 5.84 -7.06
C ASN A 34 7.05 6.08 -8.05
N ALA A 35 7.04 5.37 -9.19
CA ALA A 35 5.94 5.42 -10.14
C ALA A 35 4.68 4.78 -9.54
N GLU A 36 4.81 3.60 -8.93
CA GLU A 36 3.73 2.92 -8.21
C GLU A 36 3.16 3.80 -7.09
N LEU A 37 4.02 4.41 -6.27
CA LEU A 37 3.56 5.33 -5.21
C LEU A 37 2.78 6.52 -5.79
N ALA A 38 3.22 7.07 -6.92
CA ALA A 38 2.52 8.17 -7.57
C ALA A 38 1.15 7.73 -8.12
N GLU A 39 1.03 6.50 -8.62
CA GLU A 39 -0.26 5.92 -9.05
C GLU A 39 -1.20 5.70 -7.86
N LEU A 40 -0.71 5.13 -6.76
CA LEU A 40 -1.49 4.92 -5.53
C LEU A 40 -1.99 6.25 -4.94
N HIS A 41 -1.15 7.29 -4.90
CA HIS A 41 -1.62 8.61 -4.45
C HIS A 41 -2.68 9.19 -5.37
N ALA A 42 -2.54 9.03 -6.70
CA ALA A 42 -3.55 9.50 -7.64
C ALA A 42 -4.87 8.72 -7.50
N GLU A 43 -4.80 7.42 -7.22
CA GLU A 43 -5.97 6.59 -6.90
C GLU A 43 -6.63 7.07 -5.59
N ASN A 44 -5.84 7.30 -4.54
CA ASN A 44 -6.35 7.77 -3.25
C ASN A 44 -6.95 9.19 -3.30
N GLU A 45 -6.38 10.09 -4.12
CA GLU A 45 -6.96 11.41 -4.39
C GLU A 45 -8.31 11.32 -5.13
N ALA A 46 -8.52 10.24 -5.90
CA ALA A 46 -9.76 9.98 -6.62
C ALA A 46 -10.77 9.13 -5.81
N ASP A 47 -10.34 8.51 -4.70
CA ASP A 47 -11.15 7.65 -3.86
C ASP A 47 -12.14 8.47 -3.00
N THR A 48 -13.32 8.72 -3.53
CA THR A 48 -14.39 9.44 -2.81
C THR A 48 -15.63 8.57 -2.65
N TRP A 49 -16.31 8.74 -1.51
CA TRP A 49 -17.59 8.08 -1.27
C TRP A 49 -18.62 8.39 -2.37
N GLU A 50 -18.66 9.63 -2.85
CA GLU A 50 -19.61 10.06 -3.88
C GLU A 50 -19.43 9.31 -5.21
N SER A 51 -18.19 9.04 -5.62
CA SER A 51 -17.88 8.31 -6.86
C SER A 51 -17.76 6.79 -6.68
N SER A 52 -17.80 6.30 -5.44
CA SER A 52 -17.56 4.88 -5.13
C SER A 52 -18.63 3.96 -5.71
N GLU A 53 -18.22 2.79 -6.20
CA GLU A 53 -19.12 1.68 -6.54
C GLU A 53 -19.86 1.12 -5.32
N HIS A 54 -19.32 1.36 -4.11
CA HIS A 54 -19.93 0.94 -2.85
C HIS A 54 -21.04 1.88 -2.41
N ASN A 55 -21.16 3.06 -3.04
CA ASN A 55 -22.22 4.00 -2.73
C ASN A 55 -23.52 3.57 -3.43
N PRO A 56 -24.54 3.11 -2.69
CA PRO A 56 -25.75 2.57 -3.28
C PRO A 56 -26.58 3.64 -4.01
N VAL A 57 -26.34 4.94 -3.75
CA VAL A 57 -26.99 6.05 -4.46
C VAL A 57 -26.62 6.09 -5.94
N ASN A 58 -25.48 5.48 -6.33
CA ASN A 58 -25.04 5.40 -7.72
C ASN A 58 -25.83 4.37 -8.55
N TYR A 59 -26.77 3.64 -7.95
CA TYR A 59 -27.55 2.60 -8.62
C TYR A 59 -29.00 3.04 -8.88
N PRO A 60 -29.56 2.74 -10.07
CA PRO A 60 -30.86 3.25 -10.50
C PRO A 60 -32.06 2.69 -9.72
N ASP A 61 -31.90 1.56 -9.03
CA ASP A 61 -32.95 0.97 -8.20
C ASP A 61 -33.06 1.62 -6.82
N PHE A 62 -32.01 2.34 -6.38
CA PHE A 62 -31.90 2.83 -5.00
C PHE A 62 -33.06 3.74 -4.60
N ASP A 63 -33.46 4.67 -5.46
CA ASP A 63 -34.53 5.63 -5.17
C ASP A 63 -35.88 4.97 -4.90
N ASN A 64 -36.12 3.78 -5.46
CA ASN A 64 -37.39 3.05 -5.36
C ASN A 64 -37.47 2.14 -4.11
N LEU A 65 -36.40 2.05 -3.33
CA LEU A 65 -36.35 1.27 -2.09
C LEU A 65 -37.06 2.00 -0.94
N ASP A 66 -37.55 1.24 0.03
CA ASP A 66 -38.01 1.77 1.31
C ASP A 66 -36.84 2.32 2.15
N ASP A 67 -37.15 3.21 3.09
CA ASP A 67 -36.15 3.94 3.88
C ASP A 67 -35.26 3.01 4.73
N ASP A 68 -35.82 1.91 5.27
CA ASP A 68 -35.07 0.94 6.07
C ASP A 68 -34.05 0.21 5.19
N THR A 69 -34.46 -0.25 4.01
CA THR A 69 -33.57 -0.88 3.03
C THR A 69 -32.49 0.09 2.52
N LYS A 70 -32.85 1.36 2.26
CA LYS A 70 -31.87 2.40 1.88
C LYS A 70 -30.81 2.58 2.95
N GLN A 71 -31.23 2.71 4.22
CA GLN A 71 -30.31 2.90 5.34
C GLN A 71 -29.37 1.70 5.50
N GLN A 72 -29.88 0.47 5.38
CA GLN A 72 -29.05 -0.74 5.45
C GLN A 72 -27.98 -0.76 4.35
N ARG A 73 -28.37 -0.47 3.10
CA ARG A 73 -27.42 -0.44 1.98
C ARG A 73 -26.38 0.67 2.15
N ILE A 74 -26.77 1.86 2.63
CA ILE A 74 -25.82 2.95 2.91
C ILE A 74 -24.82 2.51 3.98
N THR A 75 -25.27 1.85 5.06
CA THR A 75 -24.38 1.38 6.12
C THR A 75 -23.41 0.32 5.62
N GLN A 76 -23.88 -0.65 4.81
CA GLN A 76 -23.02 -1.69 4.23
C GLN A 76 -21.99 -1.08 3.26
N GLY A 77 -22.46 -0.24 2.33
CA GLY A 77 -21.60 0.44 1.36
C GLY A 77 -20.52 1.28 2.03
N ASN A 78 -20.87 2.06 3.07
CA ASN A 78 -19.87 2.83 3.83
C ASN A 78 -18.82 1.92 4.47
N ALA A 79 -19.23 0.80 5.07
CA ALA A 79 -18.29 -0.10 5.73
C ALA A 79 -17.32 -0.76 4.73
N GLU A 80 -17.79 -1.08 3.52
CA GLU A 80 -16.97 -1.64 2.45
C GLU A 80 -16.04 -0.58 1.85
N TYR A 81 -16.54 0.63 1.59
CA TYR A 81 -15.75 1.78 1.15
C TYR A 81 -14.61 2.06 2.13
N TRP A 82 -14.89 2.24 3.42
CA TRP A 82 -13.86 2.56 4.41
C TRP A 82 -12.81 1.46 4.55
N ARG A 83 -13.21 0.18 4.49
CA ARG A 83 -12.25 -0.92 4.51
C ARG A 83 -11.29 -0.86 3.32
N ASN A 84 -11.80 -0.56 2.13
CA ASN A 84 -10.97 -0.48 0.93
C ASN A 84 -10.07 0.76 0.96
N SER A 85 -10.60 1.89 1.42
CA SER A 85 -9.85 3.14 1.59
C SER A 85 -8.70 2.98 2.59
N GLU A 86 -8.96 2.36 3.76
CA GLU A 86 -7.92 2.00 4.75
C GLU A 86 -6.85 1.08 4.16
N ALA A 87 -7.23 0.13 3.30
CA ALA A 87 -6.27 -0.76 2.67
C ALA A 87 -5.37 -0.02 1.67
N LEU A 88 -5.92 0.92 0.89
CA LEU A 88 -5.18 1.77 -0.02
C LEU A 88 -4.22 2.71 0.73
N GLU A 89 -4.70 3.38 1.77
CA GLU A 89 -3.86 4.22 2.64
C GLU A 89 -2.71 3.39 3.26
N LYS A 90 -2.99 2.15 3.65
CA LYS A 90 -1.97 1.24 4.18
C LYS A 90 -0.92 0.90 3.11
N GLN A 91 -1.33 0.60 1.87
CA GLN A 91 -0.39 0.32 0.78
C GLN A 91 0.52 1.52 0.50
N ILE A 92 -0.05 2.73 0.49
CA ILE A 92 0.72 3.98 0.36
C ILE A 92 1.72 4.09 1.51
N SER A 93 1.27 3.97 2.76
CA SER A 93 2.14 4.09 3.94
C SER A 93 3.25 3.04 3.94
N ASP A 94 2.94 1.79 3.57
CA ASP A 94 3.93 0.72 3.48
C ASP A 94 4.97 1.06 2.40
N LEU A 95 4.54 1.49 1.20
CA LEU A 95 5.45 1.79 0.09
C LEU A 95 6.29 3.06 0.35
N GLU A 96 5.72 4.10 0.95
CA GLU A 96 6.44 5.29 1.41
C GLU A 96 7.54 4.90 2.42
N HIS A 97 7.20 4.04 3.38
CA HIS A 97 8.13 3.56 4.38
C HIS A 97 9.24 2.72 3.75
N LEU A 98 8.92 1.85 2.79
CA LEU A 98 9.90 1.05 2.05
C LEU A 98 10.83 1.90 1.18
N LEU A 99 10.36 3.02 0.62
CA LEU A 99 11.21 3.96 -0.12
C LEU A 99 12.15 4.75 0.80
N LEU A 100 11.75 4.97 2.06
CA LEU A 100 12.61 5.59 3.07
C LEU A 100 13.58 4.57 3.70
N ASN A 101 13.11 3.35 3.95
CA ASN A 101 13.78 2.30 4.71
C ASN A 101 13.74 0.91 3.99
N PRO A 102 14.27 0.78 2.76
CA PRO A 102 14.30 -0.48 2.02
C PRO A 102 15.09 -1.59 2.73
N ASP A 103 16.01 -1.26 3.64
CA ASP A 103 16.73 -2.21 4.49
C ASP A 103 15.77 -3.06 5.38
N GLU A 104 14.53 -2.61 5.58
CA GLU A 104 13.52 -3.40 6.30
C GLU A 104 12.98 -4.59 5.49
N LEU A 105 13.04 -4.54 4.15
CA LEU A 105 12.77 -5.72 3.30
C LEU A 105 13.85 -6.79 3.49
N GLU A 106 15.11 -6.37 3.58
CA GLU A 106 16.24 -7.28 3.82
C GLU A 106 16.10 -8.03 5.15
N LYS A 107 15.63 -7.35 6.21
CA LYS A 107 15.38 -8.00 7.51
C LYS A 107 14.22 -9.00 7.44
N ALA A 108 13.15 -8.69 6.71
CA ALA A 108 12.02 -9.61 6.54
C ALA A 108 12.40 -10.87 5.75
N ASP A 109 13.25 -10.73 4.72
CA ASP A 109 13.77 -11.86 3.95
C ASP A 109 14.80 -12.70 4.75
N LEU A 110 15.61 -12.06 5.60
CA LEU A 110 16.56 -12.76 6.48
C LEU A 110 15.88 -13.51 7.64
N ASP A 111 14.76 -13.00 8.16
CA ASP A 111 13.99 -13.69 9.21
C ASP A 111 13.20 -14.90 8.65
N ASN A 112 12.92 -14.95 7.34
CA ASN A 112 12.27 -16.10 6.69
C ASN A 112 13.26 -17.23 6.33
N ASP A 113 14.57 -16.98 6.43
CA ASP A 113 15.64 -17.97 6.31
C ASP A 113 16.12 -18.52 7.69
N SER A 114 15.40 -18.19 8.77
CA SER A 114 15.71 -18.66 10.12
C SER A 114 15.23 -20.10 10.39
N GLU A 115 16.17 -21.01 10.17
CA GLU A 115 16.35 -22.38 10.68
C GLU A 115 15.36 -23.49 10.23
N PRO A 116 15.87 -24.62 9.66
CA PRO A 116 15.06 -25.82 9.53
C PRO A 116 14.68 -26.32 10.92
N VAL A 117 13.38 -26.53 11.15
CA VAL A 117 12.86 -27.17 12.36
C VAL A 117 13.48 -28.57 12.46
N GLU A 118 14.48 -28.75 13.34
CA GLU A 118 14.96 -30.07 13.72
C GLU A 118 13.83 -30.81 14.46
N TYR A 119 13.12 -31.67 13.73
CA TYR A 119 12.27 -32.66 14.35
C TYR A 119 13.16 -33.69 15.04
N TRP A 120 13.31 -33.57 16.35
CA TRP A 120 13.74 -34.69 17.18
C TRP A 120 12.64 -35.76 17.13
N THR A 121 12.76 -36.72 16.23
CA THR A 121 12.07 -38.00 16.38
C THR A 121 12.71 -38.71 17.56
N THR A 122 12.04 -38.68 18.71
CA THR A 122 12.31 -39.65 19.78
C THR A 122 11.92 -41.03 19.25
N ASP A 123 12.91 -41.78 18.80
CA ASP A 123 12.84 -43.23 18.70
C ASP A 123 13.08 -43.83 20.10
N ASP A 124 12.16 -44.73 20.48
CA ASP A 124 12.12 -45.72 21.58
C ASP A 124 12.13 -45.30 23.06
#